data_AF-A0A8B6C2X0-F1
#
_entry.id   AF-A0A8B6C2X0-F1
#
_cell.length_a   1.000
_cell.length_b   1.000
_cell.length_c   1.000
_cell.angle_alpha   90.00
_cell.angle_beta   90.00
_cell.angle_gamma   90.00
#
_symmetry.space_group_name_H-M   'P 1'
#
loop_
_entity.id
_entity.type
_entity.pdbx_description
1 polymer ?
#
loop_
_entity_poly.entity_id
_entity_poly.type
_entity_poly.pdbx_seq_one_letter_code
_entity_poly.pdbx_strand_id
1 'polypeptide(L)'
;MDSDFKNKNVPEIKQFLKNRGVKTTGYKKSKLVELAEEAELQKIPAFEPDNYIFANKIRRTVDGVELPHPKTVIDWSDDLNTIPIIEAFDVNHYLKKHL
;
A
#
# COMPACT_ATOMS: atom_id res chain seq x y z
N MET A 1 -9.11 -17.53 -5.33
CA MET A 1 -8.15 -18.51 -4.77
C MET A 1 -7.78 -17.99 -3.41
N ASP A 2 -8.14 -18.67 -2.34
CA ASP A 2 -7.59 -18.36 -1.02
C ASP A 2 -6.11 -18.77 -1.04
N SER A 3 -5.20 -17.80 -1.11
CA SER A 3 -3.78 -18.12 -1.02
C SER A 3 -3.46 -18.45 0.43
N ASP A 4 -3.25 -19.73 0.75
CA ASP A 4 -2.82 -20.12 2.09
C ASP A 4 -1.34 -19.77 2.31
N PHE A 5 -1.09 -18.52 2.73
CA PHE A 5 0.26 -18.02 3.01
C PHE A 5 0.91 -18.69 4.22
N LYS A 6 0.16 -19.39 5.08
CA LYS A 6 0.70 -20.12 6.24
C LYS A 6 1.58 -21.29 5.79
N ASN A 7 1.18 -21.93 4.69
CA ASN A 7 1.88 -23.07 4.09
C ASN A 7 3.03 -22.67 3.15
N LYS A 8 3.12 -21.39 2.75
CA LYS A 8 4.22 -20.89 1.92
C LYS A 8 5.52 -20.75 2.71
N ASN A 9 6.64 -20.86 2.00
CA ASN A 9 7.95 -20.61 2.60
C ASN A 9 8.19 -19.09 2.76
N VAL A 10 9.06 -18.72 3.69
CA VAL A 10 9.36 -17.30 3.97
C VAL A 10 9.88 -16.55 2.73
N PRO A 11 10.75 -17.12 1.88
CA PRO A 11 11.19 -16.47 0.64
C PRO A 11 10.03 -16.11 -0.31
N GLU A 12 9.08 -17.02 -0.54
CA GLU A 12 7.91 -16.79 -1.41
C GLU A 12 7.02 -15.66 -0.87
N ILE A 13 6.74 -15.66 0.43
CA ILE A 13 5.94 -14.61 1.07
C ILE A 13 6.67 -13.27 0.93
N LYS A 14 7.98 -13.24 1.14
CA LYS A 14 8.79 -12.04 0.95
C LYS A 14 8.77 -11.56 -0.49
N GLN A 15 8.85 -12.45 -1.46
CA GLN A 15 8.80 -12.09 -2.87
C GLN A 15 7.44 -11.51 -3.25
N PHE A 16 6.35 -12.14 -2.79
CA PHE A 16 4.98 -11.66 -2.99
C PHE A 16 4.78 -10.22 -2.48
N LEU A 17 5.27 -9.94 -1.27
CA LEU A 17 5.20 -8.64 -0.61
C LEU A 17 6.10 -7.60 -1.27
N LYS A 18 7.35 -7.97 -1.61
CA LYS A 18 8.30 -7.08 -2.30
C LYS A 18 7.78 -6.67 -3.68
N ASN A 19 7.21 -7.61 -4.42
CA ASN A 19 6.58 -7.32 -5.70
C ASN A 19 5.41 -6.34 -5.55
N ARG A 20 4.84 -6.17 -4.35
CA ARG A 20 3.77 -5.19 -4.06
C ARG A 20 4.27 -3.93 -3.35
N GLY A 21 5.59 -3.76 -3.23
CA GLY A 21 6.20 -2.60 -2.57
C GLY A 21 6.13 -2.63 -1.04
N VAL A 22 5.83 -3.79 -0.43
CA VAL A 22 5.79 -3.95 1.02
C VAL A 22 7.17 -4.36 1.53
N LYS A 23 7.69 -3.62 2.53
CA LYS A 23 8.99 -3.90 3.15
C LYS A 23 8.88 -5.16 4.02
N THR A 24 9.85 -6.06 3.91
CA THR A 24 9.81 -7.37 4.59
C THR A 24 10.90 -7.57 5.63
N THR A 25 11.77 -6.57 5.84
CA THR A 25 12.93 -6.66 6.73
C THR A 25 12.51 -6.47 8.18
N GLY A 26 12.99 -7.33 9.09
CA GLY A 26 12.71 -7.24 10.53
C GLY A 26 11.44 -7.96 10.99
N TYR A 27 10.64 -8.54 10.09
CA TYR A 27 9.41 -9.24 10.43
C TYR A 27 9.61 -10.76 10.60
N LYS A 28 8.93 -11.34 11.60
CA LYS A 28 8.77 -12.79 11.78
C LYS A 28 7.79 -13.36 10.73
N LYS A 29 7.84 -14.69 10.51
CA LYS A 29 6.95 -15.37 9.53
C LYS A 29 5.47 -15.05 9.75
N SER A 30 4.99 -15.09 11.01
CA SER A 30 3.59 -14.78 11.33
C SER A 30 3.17 -13.40 10.81
N LYS A 31 4.01 -12.37 11.04
CA LYS A 31 3.73 -11.02 10.57
C LYS A 31 3.78 -10.88 9.05
N LEU A 32 4.67 -11.62 8.40
CA LEU A 32 4.74 -11.66 6.93
C LEU A 32 3.49 -12.32 6.33
N VAL A 33 2.93 -13.33 6.98
CA VAL A 33 1.67 -13.97 6.58
C VAL A 33 0.51 -12.99 6.68
N GLU A 34 0.35 -12.32 7.83
CA GLU A 34 -0.70 -11.29 8.02
C GLU A 34 -0.63 -10.20 6.94
N LEU A 35 0.58 -9.69 6.65
CA LEU A 35 0.78 -8.68 5.62
C LEU A 35 0.44 -9.19 4.21
N ALA A 36 0.66 -10.48 3.94
CA ALA A 36 0.38 -11.08 2.64
C ALA A 36 -1.13 -11.33 2.45
N GLU A 37 -1.81 -11.81 3.50
CA GLU A 37 -3.27 -11.96 3.53
C GLU A 37 -3.96 -10.60 3.33
N GLU A 38 -3.51 -9.55 4.05
CA GLU A 38 -4.05 -8.20 3.91
C GLU A 38 -3.81 -7.62 2.51
N ALA A 39 -2.62 -7.82 1.94
CA ALA A 39 -2.31 -7.35 0.59
C ALA A 39 -3.13 -8.07 -0.50
N GLU A 40 -3.51 -9.33 -0.28
CA GLU A 40 -4.42 -10.07 -1.16
C GLU A 40 -5.87 -9.56 -1.02
N LEU A 41 -6.34 -9.35 0.21
CA LEU A 41 -7.67 -8.82 0.52
C LEU A 41 -7.88 -7.44 -0.13
N GLN A 42 -6.89 -6.56 0.01
CA GLN A 42 -6.89 -5.22 -0.60
C GLN A 42 -6.59 -5.23 -2.11
N LYS A 43 -6.34 -6.40 -2.71
CA LYS A 43 -6.01 -6.56 -4.13
C LYS A 43 -4.86 -5.65 -4.57
N ILE A 44 -3.83 -5.50 -3.72
CA ILE A 44 -2.70 -4.60 -4.01
C ILE A 44 -1.99 -5.11 -5.27
N PRO A 45 -1.91 -4.29 -6.33
CA PRO A 45 -1.30 -4.70 -7.58
C PRO A 45 0.21 -4.86 -7.42
N ALA A 46 0.77 -5.84 -8.14
CA ALA A 46 2.20 -5.97 -8.28
C ALA A 46 2.78 -4.69 -8.93
N PHE A 47 4.02 -4.38 -8.58
CA PHE A 47 4.80 -3.31 -9.12
C PHE A 47 5.38 -3.75 -10.46
N GLU A 48 4.98 -3.04 -11.52
CA GLU A 48 5.59 -3.14 -12.84
C GLU A 48 6.49 -1.91 -13.04
N PRO A 49 7.82 -2.07 -13.02
CA PRO A 49 8.77 -0.95 -13.13
C PRO A 49 8.53 -0.11 -14.38
N ASP A 50 8.15 -0.76 -15.48
CA ASP A 50 7.97 -0.15 -16.79
C ASP A 50 6.68 0.67 -16.90
N ASN A 51 5.81 0.63 -15.86
CA ASN A 51 4.53 1.33 -15.87
C ASN A 51 4.19 1.98 -14.51
N TYR A 52 5.15 2.70 -13.94
CA TYR A 52 4.98 3.43 -12.68
C TYR A 52 3.75 4.35 -12.68
N ILE A 53 3.48 5.04 -13.80
CA ILE A 53 2.34 5.96 -13.93
C ILE A 53 1.01 5.21 -13.76
N PHE A 54 0.84 4.09 -14.46
CA PHE A 54 -0.37 3.28 -14.37
C PHE A 54 -0.50 2.59 -13.02
N ALA A 55 0.58 2.04 -12.47
CA ALA A 55 0.57 1.42 -11.15
C ALA A 55 0.23 2.44 -10.04
N ASN A 56 0.72 3.68 -10.15
CA ASN A 56 0.38 4.77 -9.26
C ASN A 56 -1.10 5.17 -9.39
N LYS A 57 -1.61 5.24 -10.62
CA LYS A 57 -3.04 5.50 -10.90
C LYS A 57 -3.94 4.45 -10.24
N ILE A 58 -3.69 3.15 -10.49
CA ILE A 58 -4.46 2.05 -9.91
C ILE A 58 -4.45 2.09 -8.39
N ARG A 59 -3.28 2.32 -7.77
CA ARG A 59 -3.15 2.39 -6.31
C ARG A 59 -3.88 3.57 -5.68
N ARG A 60 -4.19 4.60 -6.46
CA ARG A 60 -4.96 5.78 -6.06
C ARG A 60 -6.43 5.67 -6.46
N THR A 61 -6.85 4.59 -7.11
CA THR A 61 -8.25 4.37 -7.47
C THR A 61 -8.92 3.48 -6.44
N VAL A 62 -9.89 4.03 -5.72
CA VAL A 62 -10.71 3.30 -4.73
C VAL A 62 -12.17 3.41 -5.17
N ASP A 63 -12.86 2.28 -5.30
CA ASP A 63 -14.26 2.21 -5.76
C ASP A 63 -14.55 3.01 -7.04
N GLY A 64 -13.58 3.07 -7.96
CA GLY A 64 -13.69 3.80 -9.23
C GLY A 64 -13.36 5.29 -9.15
N VAL A 65 -13.07 5.83 -7.96
CA VAL A 65 -12.65 7.21 -7.74
C VAL A 65 -11.14 7.29 -7.70
N GLU A 66 -10.53 8.07 -8.60
CA GLU A 66 -9.09 8.35 -8.59
C GLU A 66 -8.79 9.53 -7.64
N LEU A 67 -8.09 9.24 -6.54
CA LEU A 67 -7.65 10.22 -5.56
C LEU A 67 -6.48 11.06 -6.10
N PRO A 68 -6.34 12.34 -5.72
CA PRO A 68 -5.25 13.21 -6.19
C PRO A 68 -3.85 12.69 -5.80
N HIS A 69 -2.82 13.13 -6.53
CA HIS A 69 -1.45 12.69 -6.27
C HIS A 69 -0.94 13.38 -4.98
N PRO A 70 -0.24 12.68 -4.05
CA PRO A 70 0.18 13.29 -2.77
C PRO A 70 1.08 14.52 -2.94
N LYS A 71 1.82 14.60 -4.06
CA LYS A 71 2.64 15.79 -4.39
C LYS A 71 1.84 17.02 -4.82
N THR A 72 0.53 16.88 -5.06
CA THR A 72 -0.36 18.01 -5.36
C THR A 72 -1.14 18.47 -4.13
N VAL A 73 -0.94 17.88 -2.95
CA VAL A 73 -1.49 18.39 -1.69
C VAL A 73 -0.56 19.51 -1.21
N ILE A 74 -1.04 20.75 -1.28
CA ILE A 74 -0.22 21.96 -1.19
C ILE A 74 -0.10 22.45 0.26
N ASP A 75 -1.07 22.19 1.13
CA ASP A 75 -0.98 22.53 2.55
C ASP A 75 -1.96 21.73 3.43
N TRP A 76 -1.61 21.58 4.70
CA TRP A 76 -2.50 21.06 5.74
C TRP A 76 -3.06 22.26 6.53
N SER A 77 -4.39 22.39 6.59
CA SER A 77 -5.08 23.49 7.26
C SER A 77 -5.62 23.03 8.62
N ASP A 78 -5.59 23.92 9.62
CA ASP A 78 -6.18 23.69 10.94
C ASP A 78 -7.73 23.72 10.92
N ASP A 79 -8.33 24.20 9.82
CA ASP A 79 -9.76 24.11 9.58
C ASP A 79 -10.11 22.70 9.07
N LEU A 80 -10.66 21.87 9.96
CA LEU A 80 -11.07 20.49 9.68
C LEU A 80 -12.07 20.36 8.52
N ASN A 81 -12.80 21.43 8.15
CA ASN A 81 -13.69 21.42 6.98
C ASN A 81 -12.95 21.55 5.66
N THR A 82 -11.71 22.05 5.69
CA THR A 82 -10.84 22.20 4.51
C THR A 82 -9.84 21.06 4.38
N ILE A 83 -9.77 20.18 5.39
CA ILE A 83 -8.97 18.97 5.33
C ILE A 83 -9.62 18.04 4.30
N PRO A 84 -8.90 17.64 3.24
CA PRO A 84 -9.40 16.61 2.33
C PRO A 84 -9.66 15.35 3.14
N ILE A 85 -10.74 14.62 2.82
CA ILE A 85 -11.09 13.36 3.50
C ILE A 85 -9.84 12.50 3.63
N ILE A 86 -9.38 12.29 4.87
CA ILE A 86 -8.14 11.56 5.16
C ILE A 86 -8.43 10.08 4.96
N GLU A 87 -7.85 9.50 3.92
CA GLU A 87 -7.95 8.08 3.64
C GLU A 87 -6.67 7.35 4.09
N ALA A 88 -6.70 6.01 4.10
CA ALA A 88 -5.58 5.19 4.57
C ALA A 88 -4.23 5.53 3.88
N PHE A 89 -4.29 6.14 2.70
CA PHE A 89 -3.14 6.64 1.94
C PHE A 89 -2.44 7.82 2.62
N ASP A 90 -3.18 8.76 3.20
CA ASP A 90 -2.64 9.97 3.83
C ASP A 90 -1.82 9.64 5.08
N VAL A 91 -2.32 8.67 5.86
CA VAL A 91 -1.61 8.09 7.01
C VAL A 91 -0.28 7.46 6.58
N ASN A 92 -0.28 6.74 5.46
CA ASN A 92 0.92 6.07 4.94
C ASN A 92 1.95 7.08 4.38
N HIS A 93 1.51 8.22 3.83
CA HIS A 93 2.41 9.30 3.41
C HIS A 93 3.08 9.98 4.61
N TYR A 94 2.31 10.35 5.63
CA TYR A 94 2.80 10.99 6.84
C TYR A 94 3.87 10.12 7.55
N LEU A 95 3.57 8.83 7.74
CA LEU A 95 4.48 7.89 8.39
C LEU A 95 5.79 7.68 7.62
N LYS A 96 5.83 7.91 6.30
CA LYS A 96 7.07 7.81 5.50
C LYS A 96 7.92 9.07 5.51
N LYS A 97 7.34 10.23 5.84
CA LYS A 97 8.04 11.52 5.88
C LYS A 97 8.62 11.85 7.25
N HIS A 98 8.09 11.25 8.30
CA HIS A 98 8.39 11.62 9.69
C HIS A 98 8.89 10.46 10.57
N LEU A 99 9.19 9.31 9.97
CA LEU A 99 9.98 8.21 10.54
C LEU A 99 11.22 7.98 9.66
#